data_AF-A0A9E8LSQ8-F1
#
_entry.id   AF-A0A9E8LSQ8-F1
#
_cell.length_a   1.000
_cell.length_b   1.000
_cell.length_c   1.000
_cell.angle_alpha   90.00
_cell.angle_beta   90.00
_cell.angle_gamma   90.00
#
_symmetry.space_group_name_H-M   'P 1'
#
loop_
_entity.id
_entity.type
_entity.pdbx_description
1 polymer ?
#
loop_
_entity_poly.entity_id
_entity_poly.type
_entity_poly.pdbx_seq_one_letter_code
_entity_poly.pdbx_strand_id
1 'polypeptide(L)'
;MRLVAELGPIEYENRLYFLNKLEKLGIPVKKSSKLEKARYTRFYTQKMDINKWDDLEELAQGMLELYNSSEFTLLRKQVASILKGKNPAKSIENGSLRNQAQTQKGNSAIYQAFRKWMELNGISPSNYRVTTRNVSFKIPLFDQFKEKLGETREKWWWHNGPFLFWMNFSNEELYFTLEIGPIEPIKRVQLMENLQEQGIHFNKRGLSPGAKYTRIYTKTVQTEGFNEDQFIETFEEIYKNRELQNILKTLELIYDKFRDD
;
A
#
# COMPACT_ATOMS: atom_id res chain seq x y z
N MET A 1 2.63 -9.98 8.63
CA MET A 1 2.28 -9.94 10.08
C MET A 1 0.79 -9.61 10.31
N ARG A 2 0.25 -9.94 11.50
CA ARG A 2 -1.14 -9.66 11.86
C ARG A 2 -1.26 -9.29 13.33
N LEU A 3 -1.95 -8.18 13.60
CA LEU A 3 -2.41 -7.82 14.93
C LEU A 3 -3.82 -8.34 15.15
N VAL A 4 -4.06 -8.97 16.29
CA VAL A 4 -5.36 -9.51 16.68
C VAL A 4 -5.68 -8.99 18.08
N ALA A 5 -6.89 -8.45 18.26
CA ALA A 5 -7.45 -8.24 19.59
C ALA A 5 -8.52 -9.29 19.85
N GLU A 6 -8.40 -9.98 20.97
CA GLU A 6 -9.31 -11.02 21.39
C GLU A 6 -9.66 -10.90 22.86
N LEU A 7 -10.90 -11.30 23.17
CA LEU A 7 -11.34 -11.47 24.53
C LEU A 7 -11.10 -12.94 24.89
N GLY A 8 -10.21 -13.15 25.85
CA GLY A 8 -9.88 -14.47 26.38
C GLY A 8 -11.02 -15.10 27.19
N PRO A 9 -10.77 -16.29 27.75
CA PRO A 9 -11.75 -17.01 28.54
C PRO A 9 -11.97 -16.28 29.86
N ILE A 10 -13.15 -15.69 30.01
CA ILE A 10 -13.66 -15.10 31.26
C ILE A 10 -15.09 -15.59 31.48
N GLU A 11 -15.62 -15.36 32.68
CA GLU A 11 -17.00 -15.70 33.04
C GLU A 11 -18.01 -15.26 31.98
N TYR A 12 -18.95 -16.14 31.67
CA TYR A 12 -19.84 -16.00 30.51
C TYR A 12 -20.61 -14.68 30.52
N GLU A 13 -21.20 -14.32 31.65
CA GLU A 13 -21.99 -13.09 31.80
C GLU A 13 -21.14 -11.84 31.55
N ASN A 14 -19.93 -11.80 32.11
CA ASN A 14 -18.97 -10.72 31.93
C ASN A 14 -18.50 -10.62 30.48
N ARG A 15 -18.26 -11.78 29.83
CA ARG A 15 -17.90 -11.85 28.42
C ARG A 15 -19.02 -11.30 27.55
N LEU A 16 -20.24 -11.79 27.74
CA LEU A 16 -21.40 -11.39 26.97
C LEU A 16 -21.72 -9.90 27.13
N TYR A 17 -21.63 -9.38 28.37
CA TYR A 17 -21.76 -7.96 28.65
C TYR A 17 -20.75 -7.12 27.86
N PHE A 18 -19.48 -7.49 27.89
CA PHE A 18 -18.43 -6.78 27.17
C PHE A 18 -18.62 -6.82 25.66
N LEU A 19 -18.95 -7.99 25.09
CA LEU A 19 -19.22 -8.15 23.65
C LEU A 19 -20.42 -7.31 23.19
N ASN A 20 -21.48 -7.24 23.99
CA ASN A 20 -22.64 -6.40 23.68
C ASN A 20 -22.28 -4.90 23.75
N LYS A 21 -21.36 -4.50 24.64
CA LYS A 21 -20.86 -3.11 24.69
C LYS A 21 -20.01 -2.78 23.45
N LEU A 22 -19.16 -3.70 23.00
CA LEU A 22 -18.39 -3.54 21.75
C LEU A 22 -19.32 -3.35 20.53
N GLU A 23 -20.35 -4.17 20.40
CA GLU A 23 -21.33 -4.03 19.30
C GLU A 23 -22.08 -2.69 19.34
N LYS A 24 -22.45 -2.20 20.53
CA LYS A 24 -23.06 -0.86 20.69
C LYS A 24 -22.16 0.29 20.21
N LEU A 25 -20.86 0.04 20.08
CA LEU A 25 -19.86 0.96 19.53
C LEU A 25 -19.54 0.72 18.06
N GLY A 26 -20.28 -0.18 17.40
CA GLY A 26 -20.09 -0.50 15.99
C GLY A 26 -18.98 -1.52 15.70
N ILE A 27 -18.43 -2.18 16.73
CA ILE A 27 -17.46 -3.27 16.53
C ILE A 27 -18.23 -4.57 16.28
N PRO A 28 -18.10 -5.20 15.10
CA PRO A 28 -18.89 -6.37 14.76
C PRO A 28 -18.45 -7.59 15.60
N VAL A 29 -19.41 -8.23 16.25
CA VAL A 29 -19.22 -9.51 16.95
C VAL A 29 -20.09 -10.58 16.30
N LYS A 30 -19.53 -11.75 16.02
CA LYS A 30 -20.30 -12.86 15.45
C LYS A 30 -21.29 -13.39 16.49
N LYS A 31 -22.52 -13.73 16.08
CA LYS A 31 -23.53 -14.32 16.98
C LYS A 31 -23.01 -15.58 17.70
N SER A 32 -22.28 -16.44 17.01
CA SER A 32 -21.67 -17.65 17.61
C SER A 32 -20.64 -17.34 18.68
N SER A 33 -20.00 -16.16 18.64
CA SER A 33 -19.05 -15.70 19.65
C SER A 33 -19.71 -15.24 20.95
N LYS A 34 -21.05 -15.14 21.00
CA LYS A 34 -21.82 -14.85 22.21
C LYS A 34 -22.35 -16.08 22.92
N LEU A 35 -22.11 -17.28 22.39
CA LEU A 35 -22.53 -18.53 23.04
C LEU A 35 -21.63 -18.83 24.24
N GLU A 36 -22.19 -19.42 25.30
CA GLU A 36 -21.46 -19.76 26.52
C GLU A 36 -20.20 -20.59 26.24
N LYS A 37 -20.32 -21.59 25.37
CA LYS A 37 -19.22 -22.46 24.94
C LYS A 37 -18.06 -21.78 24.20
N ALA A 38 -18.20 -20.54 23.73
CA ALA A 38 -17.13 -19.86 22.98
C ALA A 38 -16.07 -19.30 23.93
N ARG A 39 -14.82 -19.79 23.85
CA ARG A 39 -13.75 -19.43 24.80
C ARG A 39 -12.97 -18.18 24.41
N TYR A 40 -12.66 -18.02 23.13
CA TYR A 40 -11.91 -16.89 22.60
C TYR A 40 -12.77 -16.16 21.57
N THR A 41 -12.92 -14.85 21.74
CA THR A 41 -13.67 -14.01 20.79
C THR A 41 -12.75 -12.97 20.19
N ARG A 42 -12.34 -13.20 18.95
CA ARG A 42 -11.67 -12.18 18.14
C ARG A 42 -12.69 -11.10 17.76
N PHE A 43 -12.40 -9.86 18.11
CA PHE A 43 -13.23 -8.70 17.77
C PHE A 43 -12.47 -7.64 16.96
N TYR A 44 -11.16 -7.85 16.73
CA TYR A 44 -10.37 -7.02 15.83
C TYR A 44 -9.29 -7.84 15.13
N THR A 45 -9.01 -7.50 13.88
CA THR A 45 -7.87 -8.01 13.14
C THR A 45 -7.39 -6.94 12.18
N GLN A 46 -6.08 -6.72 12.16
CA GLN A 46 -5.42 -5.90 11.16
C GLN A 46 -4.22 -6.66 10.63
N LYS A 47 -4.09 -6.70 9.30
CA LYS A 47 -2.98 -7.34 8.63
C LYS A 47 -2.03 -6.26 8.12
N MET A 48 -0.75 -6.57 8.18
CA MET A 48 0.36 -5.76 7.68
C MET A 48 1.26 -6.74 6.95
N ASP A 49 1.55 -6.50 5.68
CA ASP A 49 2.50 -7.34 4.97
C ASP A 49 3.92 -6.95 5.40
N ILE A 50 4.73 -7.95 5.70
CA ILE A 50 6.16 -7.80 6.03
C ILE A 50 6.89 -8.54 4.94
N ASN A 51 7.77 -7.84 4.24
CA ASN A 51 8.45 -8.31 3.05
C ASN A 51 9.72 -9.08 3.42
N LYS A 52 10.44 -8.65 4.47
CA LYS A 52 11.60 -9.35 5.01
C LYS A 52 11.35 -9.73 6.47
N TRP A 53 11.21 -11.03 6.71
CA TRP A 53 10.96 -11.56 8.05
C TRP A 53 12.24 -11.81 8.86
N ASP A 54 13.39 -11.72 8.21
CA ASP A 54 14.73 -11.81 8.80
C ASP A 54 15.32 -10.43 9.14
N ASP A 55 14.67 -9.35 8.69
CA ASP A 55 15.03 -7.97 9.00
C ASP A 55 14.33 -7.52 10.31
N LEU A 56 15.09 -7.47 11.40
CA LEU A 56 14.57 -7.12 12.73
C LEU A 56 14.04 -5.69 12.80
N GLU A 57 14.60 -4.76 12.03
CA GLU A 57 14.13 -3.37 12.00
C GLU A 57 12.81 -3.27 11.25
N GLU A 58 12.67 -3.95 10.10
CA GLU A 58 11.41 -4.01 9.36
C GLU A 58 10.28 -4.64 10.20
N LEU A 59 10.60 -5.72 10.93
CA LEU A 59 9.67 -6.36 11.85
C LEU A 59 9.23 -5.42 12.99
N ALA A 60 10.19 -4.80 13.69
CA ALA A 60 9.91 -3.90 14.80
C ALA A 60 9.06 -2.71 14.35
N GLN A 61 9.38 -2.15 13.20
CA GLN A 61 8.65 -1.05 12.61
C GLN A 61 7.21 -1.46 12.24
N GLY A 62 7.03 -2.62 11.60
CA GLY A 62 5.71 -3.17 11.30
C GLY A 62 4.86 -3.43 12.54
N MET A 63 5.49 -3.82 13.66
CA MET A 63 4.80 -4.01 14.94
C MET A 63 4.35 -2.67 15.52
N LEU A 64 5.23 -1.67 15.54
CA LEU A 64 4.92 -0.31 16.01
C LEU A 64 3.78 0.32 15.22
N GLU A 65 3.74 0.09 13.91
CA GLU A 65 2.70 0.64 13.02
C GLU A 65 1.34 -0.01 13.23
N LEU A 66 1.31 -1.35 13.37
CA LEU A 66 0.08 -2.04 13.74
C LEU A 66 -0.44 -1.52 15.09
N TYR A 67 0.45 -1.32 16.06
CA TYR A 67 0.11 -0.84 17.40
C TYR A 67 -0.35 0.62 17.43
N ASN A 68 0.26 1.47 16.60
CA ASN A 68 -0.03 2.91 16.56
C ASN A 68 -1.06 3.30 15.48
N SER A 69 -1.60 2.33 14.73
CA SER A 69 -2.68 2.59 13.77
C SER A 69 -3.86 3.32 14.40
N SER A 70 -4.51 4.18 13.63
CA SER A 70 -5.69 4.94 14.05
C SER A 70 -6.80 4.02 14.56
N GLU A 71 -7.03 2.92 13.86
CA GLU A 71 -8.07 1.93 14.10
C GLU A 71 -7.80 1.18 15.40
N PHE A 72 -6.56 0.70 15.62
CA PHE A 72 -6.22 0.00 16.85
C PHE A 72 -6.14 0.96 18.04
N THR A 73 -5.70 2.20 17.83
CA THR A 73 -5.71 3.24 18.87
C THR A 73 -7.13 3.61 19.29
N LEU A 74 -8.06 3.74 18.33
CA LEU A 74 -9.47 3.94 18.62
C LEU A 74 -10.06 2.75 19.37
N LEU A 75 -9.77 1.52 18.93
CA LEU A 75 -10.17 0.30 19.62
C LEU A 75 -9.70 0.29 21.07
N ARG A 76 -8.43 0.61 21.34
CA ARG A 76 -7.88 0.69 22.71
C ARG A 76 -8.62 1.73 23.56
N LYS A 77 -8.94 2.90 23.01
CA LYS A 77 -9.73 3.94 23.70
C LYS A 77 -11.16 3.47 24.01
N GLN A 78 -11.80 2.78 23.06
CA GLN A 78 -13.15 2.23 23.23
C GLN A 78 -13.16 1.13 24.30
N VAL A 79 -12.22 0.18 24.24
CA VAL A 79 -12.05 -0.87 25.26
C VAL A 79 -11.80 -0.26 26.64
N ALA A 80 -10.88 0.70 26.76
CA ALA A 80 -10.61 1.38 28.02
C ALA A 80 -11.83 2.13 28.57
N SER A 81 -12.68 2.69 27.70
CA SER A 81 -13.92 3.36 28.11
C SER A 81 -14.96 2.37 28.64
N ILE A 82 -15.11 1.21 27.98
CA ILE A 82 -15.98 0.13 28.47
C ILE A 82 -15.54 -0.33 29.85
N LEU A 83 -14.24 -0.58 30.04
CA LEU A 83 -13.68 -1.03 31.32
C LEU A 83 -13.85 0.00 32.44
N LYS A 84 -13.80 1.29 32.10
CA LYS A 84 -14.02 2.40 33.05
C LYS A 84 -15.49 2.75 33.27
N GLY A 85 -16.44 2.03 32.64
CA GLY A 85 -17.87 2.30 32.74
C GLY A 85 -18.32 3.64 32.14
N LYS A 86 -17.51 4.26 31.27
CA LYS A 86 -17.81 5.56 30.63
C LYS A 86 -18.54 5.35 29.30
N ASN A 87 -19.43 6.27 28.91
CA ASN A 87 -20.02 6.30 27.58
C ASN A 87 -18.92 6.57 26.53
N PRO A 88 -18.64 5.65 25.59
CA PRO A 88 -17.51 5.81 24.68
C PRO A 88 -17.84 6.78 23.55
N ALA A 89 -16.82 7.52 23.09
CA ALA A 89 -16.91 8.34 21.89
C ALA A 89 -17.32 7.47 20.68
N LYS A 90 -18.44 7.83 20.05
CA LYS A 90 -18.89 7.24 18.80
C LYS A 90 -18.36 8.11 17.65
N SER A 91 -17.84 7.46 16.63
CA SER A 91 -17.28 8.03 15.39
C SER A 91 -15.99 8.85 15.51
N ILE A 92 -15.24 8.87 14.42
CA ILE A 92 -14.14 9.80 14.17
C ILE A 92 -14.80 11.10 13.69
N GLU A 93 -15.08 12.01 14.61
CA GLU A 93 -15.29 13.42 14.28
C GLU A 93 -14.29 14.30 15.04
N ASN A 94 -13.81 15.29 14.29
CA ASN A 94 -12.65 16.12 14.52
C ASN A 94 -12.72 16.92 15.84
N GLY A 95 -11.66 16.83 16.66
CA GLY A 95 -11.58 17.65 17.87
C GLY A 95 -10.36 17.37 18.74
N SER A 96 -9.16 17.57 18.18
CA SER A 96 -7.89 18.05 18.77
C SER A 96 -7.45 17.57 20.17
N LEU A 97 -6.16 17.20 20.32
CA LEU A 97 -5.20 18.05 21.04
C LEU A 97 -3.75 17.53 20.90
N ARG A 98 -3.04 18.23 20.00
CA ARG A 98 -1.84 19.02 20.29
C ARG A 98 -0.42 18.53 20.03
N ASN A 99 -0.15 17.32 19.54
CA ASN A 99 1.23 16.96 19.11
C ASN A 99 1.33 16.18 17.77
N GLN A 100 0.29 16.19 16.92
CA GLN A 100 0.26 15.44 15.65
C GLN A 100 -0.20 16.28 14.43
N ALA A 101 -0.36 17.60 14.60
CA ALA A 101 -0.99 18.46 13.60
C ALA A 101 -0.15 18.72 12.33
N GLN A 102 1.17 18.46 12.37
CA GLN A 102 2.03 18.63 11.19
C GLN A 102 2.04 17.42 10.25
N THR A 103 1.79 16.21 10.77
CA THR A 103 1.94 14.95 10.02
C THR A 103 0.67 14.49 9.28
N GLN A 104 -0.52 14.90 9.71
CA GLN A 104 -1.79 14.47 9.10
C GLN A 104 -2.28 15.34 7.93
N LYS A 105 -1.88 16.62 7.86
CA LYS A 105 -2.31 17.52 6.79
C LYS A 105 -1.58 17.26 5.46
N GLY A 106 -0.27 16.99 5.51
CA GLY A 106 0.55 16.67 4.32
C GLY A 106 0.11 15.38 3.62
N ASN A 107 -0.20 14.34 4.39
CA ASN A 107 -0.68 13.07 3.84
C ASN A 107 -2.09 13.17 3.22
N SER A 108 -2.95 14.10 3.62
CA SER A 108 -4.24 14.28 2.92
C SER A 108 -4.05 14.96 1.56
N ALA A 109 -3.20 15.99 1.50
CA ALA A 109 -2.98 16.77 0.29
C ALA A 109 -2.36 15.91 -0.83
N ILE A 110 -1.42 15.03 -0.49
CA ILE A 110 -0.73 14.18 -1.48
C ILE A 110 -1.66 13.17 -2.15
N TYR A 111 -2.59 12.57 -1.40
CA TYR A 111 -3.55 11.61 -1.97
C TYR A 111 -4.64 12.31 -2.79
N GLN A 112 -5.02 13.53 -2.42
CA GLN A 112 -5.93 14.36 -3.21
C GLN A 112 -5.27 14.80 -4.51
N ALA A 113 -4.05 15.34 -4.42
CA ALA A 113 -3.20 15.66 -5.56
C ALA A 113 -3.03 14.48 -6.51
N PHE A 114 -2.77 13.28 -5.98
CA PHE A 114 -2.57 12.09 -6.81
C PHE A 114 -3.84 11.71 -7.57
N ARG A 115 -5.01 11.74 -6.92
CA ARG A 115 -6.29 11.44 -7.59
C ARG A 115 -6.63 12.46 -8.67
N LYS A 116 -6.41 13.75 -8.38
CA LYS A 116 -6.61 14.84 -9.34
C LYS A 116 -5.65 14.72 -10.52
N TRP A 117 -4.38 14.40 -10.26
CA TRP A 117 -3.39 14.15 -11.30
C TRP A 117 -3.73 12.93 -12.18
N MET A 118 -4.24 11.84 -11.59
CA MET A 118 -4.74 10.67 -12.32
C MET A 118 -5.89 11.04 -13.26
N GLU A 119 -6.85 11.83 -12.76
CA GLU A 119 -7.99 12.32 -13.55
C GLU A 119 -7.54 13.22 -14.70
N LEU A 120 -6.62 14.17 -14.44
CA LEU A 120 -6.04 15.05 -15.47
C LEU A 120 -5.31 14.26 -16.59
N ASN A 121 -4.72 13.12 -16.24
CA ASN A 121 -4.05 12.23 -17.19
C ASN A 121 -4.98 11.16 -17.80
N GLY A 122 -6.29 11.22 -17.54
CA GLY A 122 -7.27 10.27 -18.08
C GLY A 122 -7.11 8.84 -17.54
N ILE A 123 -6.46 8.65 -16.40
CA ILE A 123 -6.26 7.33 -15.78
C ILE A 123 -7.47 6.99 -14.91
N SER A 124 -8.22 5.96 -15.33
CA SER A 124 -9.38 5.45 -14.59
C SER A 124 -9.04 5.05 -13.15
N PRO A 125 -9.98 5.23 -12.18
CA PRO A 125 -9.86 4.67 -10.82
C PRO A 125 -9.61 3.17 -10.75
N SER A 126 -9.92 2.41 -11.80
CA SER A 126 -9.58 0.99 -11.89
C SER A 126 -8.12 0.73 -12.23
N ASN A 127 -7.33 1.76 -12.53
CA ASN A 127 -5.93 1.70 -12.97
C ASN A 127 -4.98 2.43 -12.00
N TYR A 128 -5.46 2.80 -10.81
CA TYR A 128 -4.61 3.20 -9.69
C TYR A 128 -5.14 2.67 -8.35
N ARG A 129 -4.26 2.60 -7.35
CA ARG A 129 -4.58 2.26 -5.96
C ARG A 129 -3.97 3.28 -5.04
N VAL A 130 -4.75 3.67 -4.04
CA VAL A 130 -4.31 4.53 -2.94
C VAL A 130 -4.31 3.73 -1.65
N THR A 131 -3.19 3.71 -0.95
CA THR A 131 -3.06 3.16 0.40
C THR A 131 -2.59 4.24 1.36
N THR A 132 -2.36 3.91 2.63
CA THR A 132 -1.89 4.85 3.65
C THR A 132 -0.40 5.18 3.56
N ARG A 133 0.38 4.46 2.75
CA ARG A 133 1.84 4.66 2.60
C ARG A 133 2.27 5.00 1.18
N ASN A 134 1.52 4.48 0.23
CA ASN A 134 1.87 4.60 -1.17
C ASN A 134 0.63 4.67 -2.03
N VAL A 135 0.88 5.19 -3.23
CA VAL A 135 -0.01 5.04 -4.36
C VAL A 135 0.72 4.22 -5.41
N SER A 136 -0.06 3.53 -6.21
CA SER A 136 0.44 2.84 -7.39
C SER A 136 -0.52 2.99 -8.53
N PHE A 137 0.00 2.93 -9.75
CA PHE A 137 -0.81 3.00 -10.96
C PHE A 137 -0.17 2.22 -12.09
N LYS A 138 -0.96 2.00 -13.12
CA LYS A 138 -0.54 1.41 -14.38
C LYS A 138 -1.09 2.23 -15.55
N ILE A 139 -0.44 2.08 -16.69
CA ILE A 139 -0.85 2.68 -17.96
C ILE A 139 -1.25 1.58 -18.95
N PRO A 140 -2.00 1.91 -20.03
CA PRO A 140 -2.49 0.91 -20.98
C PRO A 140 -1.41 -0.01 -21.56
N LEU A 141 -0.20 0.52 -21.82
CA LEU A 141 0.94 -0.26 -22.28
C LEU A 141 1.24 -1.48 -21.38
N PHE A 142 1.07 -1.35 -20.06
CA PHE A 142 1.39 -2.43 -19.12
C PHE A 142 0.41 -3.60 -19.21
N ASP A 143 -0.85 -3.34 -19.57
CA ASP A 143 -1.84 -4.38 -19.81
C ASP A 143 -1.56 -5.14 -21.10
N GLN A 144 -1.06 -4.46 -22.14
CA GLN A 144 -0.66 -5.10 -23.40
C GLN A 144 0.45 -6.13 -23.18
N PHE A 145 1.43 -5.81 -22.34
CA PHE A 145 2.49 -6.74 -21.96
C PHE A 145 1.99 -7.96 -21.18
N LYS A 146 0.86 -7.85 -20.46
CA LYS A 146 0.31 -8.96 -19.67
C LYS A 146 -0.01 -10.18 -20.56
N GLU A 147 -0.48 -9.95 -21.78
CA GLU A 147 -0.81 -11.02 -22.72
C GLU A 147 0.44 -11.83 -23.15
N LYS A 148 1.59 -11.16 -23.27
CA LYS A 148 2.85 -11.78 -23.72
C LYS A 148 3.66 -12.36 -22.55
N LEU A 149 3.79 -11.58 -21.48
CA LEU A 149 4.62 -11.92 -20.33
C LEU A 149 3.89 -12.80 -19.31
N GLY A 150 2.55 -12.81 -19.36
CA GLY A 150 1.71 -13.50 -18.41
C GLY A 150 1.44 -12.69 -17.15
N GLU A 151 0.76 -13.34 -16.23
CA GLU A 151 0.36 -12.78 -14.95
C GLU A 151 1.49 -12.84 -13.91
N THR A 152 1.32 -12.09 -12.83
CA THR A 152 2.25 -12.12 -11.72
C THR A 152 2.11 -13.42 -10.92
N ARG A 153 3.21 -13.88 -10.31
CA ARG A 153 3.24 -15.09 -9.48
C ARG A 153 2.97 -14.80 -8.00
N GLU A 154 2.90 -13.53 -7.63
CA GLU A 154 2.86 -13.07 -6.24
C GLU A 154 1.53 -12.34 -5.92
N LYS A 155 0.76 -12.87 -4.96
CA LYS A 155 -0.59 -12.35 -4.63
C LYS A 155 -0.61 -10.92 -4.08
N TRP A 156 0.51 -10.42 -3.60
CA TRP A 156 0.63 -9.06 -3.05
C TRP A 156 0.86 -8.00 -4.15
N TRP A 157 1.22 -8.41 -5.37
CA TRP A 157 1.44 -7.52 -6.49
C TRP A 157 0.12 -7.08 -7.10
N TRP A 158 -0.12 -5.77 -7.13
CA TRP A 158 -1.40 -5.20 -7.52
C TRP A 158 -1.64 -5.33 -9.04
N HIS A 159 -2.90 -5.50 -9.45
CA HIS A 159 -3.37 -5.80 -10.83
C HIS A 159 -2.86 -7.05 -11.53
N ASN A 160 -2.02 -7.86 -10.90
CA ASN A 160 -1.56 -9.13 -11.49
C ASN A 160 -0.86 -8.94 -12.86
N GLY A 161 -0.31 -7.75 -13.11
CA GLY A 161 0.34 -7.38 -14.38
C GLY A 161 1.86 -7.30 -14.26
N PRO A 162 2.59 -7.18 -15.39
CA PRO A 162 4.04 -7.23 -15.42
C PRO A 162 4.75 -5.95 -14.95
N PHE A 163 4.06 -4.82 -14.86
CA PHE A 163 4.67 -3.54 -14.48
C PHE A 163 3.78 -2.76 -13.52
N LEU A 164 4.40 -1.98 -12.64
CA LEU A 164 3.73 -1.01 -11.79
C LEU A 164 4.59 0.23 -11.56
N PHE A 165 3.93 1.37 -11.52
CA PHE A 165 4.46 2.56 -10.87
C PHE A 165 4.15 2.53 -9.39
N TRP A 166 5.12 2.88 -8.57
CA TRP A 166 4.96 3.06 -7.13
C TRP A 166 5.41 4.45 -6.72
N MET A 167 4.68 5.05 -5.78
CA MET A 167 5.07 6.29 -5.14
C MET A 167 4.91 6.11 -3.64
N ASN A 168 6.03 6.06 -2.93
CA ASN A 168 6.06 6.00 -1.47
C ASN A 168 6.30 7.40 -0.94
N PHE A 169 5.60 7.75 0.14
CA PHE A 169 5.62 9.10 0.68
C PHE A 169 6.12 9.09 2.12
N SER A 170 7.01 10.03 2.43
CA SER A 170 7.30 10.48 3.79
C SER A 170 6.86 11.94 3.93
N ASN A 171 7.08 12.55 5.10
CA ASN A 171 6.80 13.99 5.27
C ASN A 171 7.74 14.87 4.46
N GLU A 172 8.92 14.35 4.12
CA GLU A 172 10.04 15.10 3.56
C GLU A 172 10.31 14.69 2.12
N GLU A 173 9.95 13.47 1.72
CA GLU A 173 10.36 12.88 0.46
C GLU A 173 9.25 12.09 -0.24
N LEU A 174 9.26 12.20 -1.56
CA LEU A 174 8.55 11.37 -2.50
C LEU A 174 9.53 10.41 -3.17
N TYR A 175 9.29 9.10 -3.05
CA TYR A 175 10.06 8.07 -3.73
C TYR A 175 9.24 7.39 -4.82
N PHE A 176 9.51 7.74 -6.08
CA PHE A 176 8.86 7.20 -7.28
C PHE A 176 9.69 6.07 -7.89
N THR A 177 9.06 4.95 -8.24
CA THR A 177 9.71 3.87 -8.99
C THR A 177 8.82 3.31 -10.10
N LEU A 178 9.47 2.85 -11.17
CA LEU A 178 8.86 1.92 -12.14
C LEU A 178 9.52 0.55 -11.93
N GLU A 179 8.68 -0.45 -11.68
CA GLU A 179 9.11 -1.81 -11.39
C GLU A 179 8.53 -2.82 -12.38
N ILE A 180 9.39 -3.76 -12.79
CA ILE A 180 8.99 -5.00 -13.45
C ILE A 180 8.68 -6.02 -12.37
N GLY A 181 7.46 -6.54 -12.41
CA GLY A 181 6.89 -7.40 -11.40
C GLY A 181 7.36 -8.86 -11.45
N PRO A 182 6.91 -9.65 -10.46
CA PRO A 182 7.24 -11.06 -10.31
C PRO A 182 6.48 -11.96 -11.27
N ILE A 183 6.74 -11.76 -12.57
CA ILE A 183 6.31 -12.65 -13.64
C ILE A 183 7.21 -13.89 -13.74
N GLU A 184 6.99 -14.70 -14.77
CA GLU A 184 7.82 -15.88 -15.03
C GLU A 184 9.32 -15.48 -15.22
N PRO A 185 10.26 -16.12 -14.49
CA PRO A 185 11.66 -15.71 -14.47
C PRO A 185 12.35 -15.61 -15.83
N ILE A 186 12.13 -16.57 -16.74
CA ILE A 186 12.78 -16.57 -18.06
C ILE A 186 12.29 -15.38 -18.87
N LYS A 187 10.96 -15.18 -18.95
CA LYS A 187 10.36 -14.04 -19.66
C LYS A 187 10.80 -12.70 -19.06
N ARG A 188 10.91 -12.63 -17.73
CA ARG A 188 11.41 -11.46 -17.01
C ARG A 188 12.85 -11.15 -17.43
N VAL A 189 13.75 -12.14 -17.37
CA VAL A 189 15.16 -11.96 -17.73
C VAL A 189 15.30 -11.52 -19.18
N GLN A 190 14.59 -12.16 -20.12
CA GLN A 190 14.59 -11.77 -21.54
C GLN A 190 14.16 -10.32 -21.75
N LEU A 191 13.10 -9.86 -21.08
CA LEU A 191 12.68 -8.47 -21.13
C LEU A 191 13.77 -7.53 -20.58
N MET A 192 14.41 -7.90 -19.47
CA MET A 192 15.48 -7.09 -18.87
C MET A 192 16.71 -7.01 -19.79
N GLU A 193 17.09 -8.11 -20.44
CA GLU A 193 18.18 -8.16 -21.42
C GLU A 193 17.86 -7.25 -22.61
N ASN A 194 16.65 -7.35 -23.18
CA ASN A 194 16.21 -6.45 -24.26
C ASN A 194 16.25 -4.98 -23.84
N LEU A 195 15.84 -4.65 -22.61
CA LEU A 195 15.95 -3.28 -22.09
C LEU A 195 17.41 -2.82 -22.00
N GLN A 196 18.30 -3.70 -21.53
CA GLN A 196 19.72 -3.39 -21.39
C GLN A 196 20.41 -3.18 -22.75
N GLU A 197 20.08 -4.01 -23.75
CA GLU A 197 20.56 -3.87 -25.12
C GLU A 197 20.13 -2.54 -25.75
N GLN A 198 18.96 -2.03 -25.37
CA GLN A 198 18.45 -0.72 -25.78
C GLN A 198 18.95 0.43 -24.89
N GLY A 199 19.96 0.18 -24.04
CA GLY A 199 20.65 1.20 -23.26
C GLY A 199 19.96 1.59 -21.95
N ILE A 200 18.94 0.85 -21.50
CA ILE A 200 18.30 1.09 -20.19
C ILE A 200 19.17 0.48 -19.08
N HIS A 201 19.53 1.33 -18.11
CA HIS A 201 20.40 0.93 -17.01
C HIS A 201 19.59 0.56 -15.77
N PHE A 202 19.92 -0.57 -15.16
CA PHE A 202 19.31 -1.04 -13.91
C PHE A 202 20.31 -1.92 -13.13
N ASN A 203 19.95 -2.30 -11.91
CA ASN A 203 20.83 -3.13 -11.08
C ASN A 203 21.01 -4.53 -11.70
N LYS A 204 22.25 -5.00 -11.84
CA LYS A 204 22.59 -6.33 -12.40
C LYS A 204 21.87 -7.50 -11.70
N ARG A 205 21.50 -7.37 -10.43
CA ARG A 205 20.66 -8.37 -9.73
C ARG A 205 19.33 -8.61 -10.45
N GLY A 206 18.85 -7.62 -11.20
CA GLY A 206 17.70 -7.73 -12.08
C GLY A 206 17.86 -8.71 -13.23
N LEU A 207 19.05 -9.21 -13.57
CA LEU A 207 19.22 -10.31 -14.53
C LEU A 207 19.19 -11.70 -13.87
N SER A 208 19.11 -11.75 -12.53
CA SER A 208 19.04 -13.04 -11.83
C SER A 208 17.64 -13.65 -11.95
N PRO A 209 17.52 -14.94 -12.31
CA PRO A 209 16.24 -15.64 -12.27
C PRO A 209 15.58 -15.65 -10.88
N GLY A 210 16.36 -15.46 -9.81
CA GLY A 210 15.86 -15.37 -8.43
C GLY A 210 15.31 -14.00 -8.04
N ALA A 211 15.49 -12.97 -8.87
CA ALA A 211 14.93 -11.65 -8.59
C ALA A 211 13.42 -11.66 -8.78
N LYS A 212 12.68 -11.33 -7.71
CA LYS A 212 11.22 -11.25 -7.74
C LYS A 212 10.75 -10.07 -8.59
N TYR A 213 11.31 -8.89 -8.38
CA TYR A 213 10.97 -7.71 -9.15
C TYR A 213 12.24 -6.90 -9.40
N THR A 214 12.18 -5.96 -10.34
CA THR A 214 13.33 -5.11 -10.66
C THR A 214 12.89 -3.69 -10.92
N ARG A 215 13.51 -2.75 -10.22
CA ARG A 215 13.37 -1.32 -10.49
C ARG A 215 14.14 -0.99 -11.76
N ILE A 216 13.44 -0.41 -12.73
CA ILE A 216 14.02 0.08 -13.98
C ILE A 216 14.02 1.61 -14.05
N TYR A 217 13.28 2.27 -13.16
CA TYR A 217 13.37 3.71 -12.94
C TYR A 217 13.21 4.02 -11.46
N THR A 218 13.87 5.07 -10.99
CA THR A 218 13.75 5.57 -9.63
C THR A 218 13.97 7.07 -9.62
N LYS A 219 13.14 7.79 -8.89
CA LYS A 219 13.30 9.23 -8.65
C LYS A 219 12.89 9.55 -7.21
N THR A 220 13.76 10.25 -6.49
CA THR A 220 13.45 10.84 -5.19
C THR A 220 13.32 12.35 -5.34
N VAL A 221 12.29 12.94 -4.73
CA VAL A 221 12.06 14.39 -4.70
C VAL A 221 11.79 14.82 -3.26
N GLN A 222 12.37 15.94 -2.84
CA GLN A 222 12.08 16.56 -1.55
C GLN A 222 10.73 17.28 -1.64
N THR A 223 9.82 16.98 -0.71
CA THR A 223 8.43 17.46 -0.71
C THR A 223 8.02 18.11 0.61
N GLU A 224 8.98 18.49 1.46
CA GLU A 224 8.70 19.14 2.74
C GLU A 224 7.87 20.42 2.52
N GLY A 225 6.73 20.50 3.21
CA GLY A 225 5.85 21.67 3.16
C GLY A 225 5.02 21.83 1.88
N PHE A 226 4.99 20.83 1.00
CA PHE A 226 4.23 20.91 -0.25
C PHE A 226 2.72 21.01 0.00
N ASN A 227 2.06 21.84 -0.81
CA ASN A 227 0.62 21.87 -0.95
C ASN A 227 0.13 20.96 -2.09
N GLU A 228 -1.19 20.86 -2.29
CA GLU A 228 -1.78 19.98 -3.31
C GLU A 228 -1.28 20.29 -4.73
N ASP A 229 -1.21 21.55 -5.13
CA ASP A 229 -0.82 21.93 -6.49
C ASP A 229 0.67 21.64 -6.74
N GLN A 230 1.53 21.87 -5.75
CA GLN A 230 2.95 21.51 -5.82
C GLN A 230 3.15 19.99 -5.98
N PHE A 231 2.33 19.18 -5.32
CA PHE A 231 2.36 17.73 -5.53
C PHE A 231 1.94 17.35 -6.94
N ILE A 232 0.89 17.99 -7.50
CA ILE A 232 0.45 17.73 -8.88
C ILE A 232 1.55 18.09 -9.88
N GLU A 233 2.17 19.26 -9.74
CA GLU A 233 3.30 19.68 -10.58
C GLU A 233 4.45 18.69 -10.49
N THR A 234 4.79 18.24 -9.27
CA THR A 234 5.86 17.26 -9.06
C THR A 234 5.56 15.92 -9.71
N PHE A 235 4.31 15.43 -9.64
CA PHE A 235 3.93 14.18 -10.29
C PHE A 235 4.05 14.29 -11.80
N GLU A 236 3.62 15.42 -12.36
CA GLU A 236 3.72 15.72 -13.77
C GLU A 236 5.17 15.81 -14.24
N GLU A 237 6.04 16.48 -13.48
CA GLU A 237 7.47 16.60 -13.78
C GLU A 237 8.19 15.24 -13.75
N ILE A 238 7.90 14.40 -12.76
CA ILE A 238 8.45 13.05 -12.67
C ILE A 238 7.96 12.21 -13.84
N TYR A 239 6.67 12.29 -14.17
CA TYR A 239 6.11 11.50 -15.25
C TYR A 239 6.66 11.93 -16.61
N LYS A 240 6.79 13.24 -16.87
CA LYS A 240 7.40 13.81 -18.09
C LYS A 240 8.93 13.73 -18.11
N ASN A 241 9.55 13.19 -17.07
CA ASN A 241 11.00 13.07 -17.02
C ASN A 241 11.54 12.32 -18.25
N ARG A 242 12.54 12.89 -18.91
CA ARG A 242 13.10 12.35 -20.17
C ARG A 242 13.59 10.92 -20.03
N GLU A 243 14.20 10.55 -18.90
CA GLU A 243 14.69 9.19 -18.68
C GLU A 243 13.54 8.20 -18.56
N LEU A 244 12.50 8.53 -17.79
CA LEU A 244 11.30 7.71 -17.68
C LEU A 244 10.59 7.57 -19.05
N GLN A 245 10.39 8.66 -19.76
CA GLN A 245 9.77 8.64 -21.08
C GLN A 245 10.59 7.84 -22.10
N ASN A 246 11.92 7.87 -22.01
CA ASN A 246 12.77 7.01 -22.81
C ASN A 246 12.56 5.53 -22.48
N ILE A 247 12.45 5.16 -21.21
CA ILE A 247 12.15 3.78 -20.79
C ILE A 247 10.79 3.33 -21.34
N LEU A 248 9.75 4.17 -21.24
CA LEU A 248 8.42 3.84 -21.76
C LEU A 248 8.43 3.65 -23.28
N LYS A 249 9.13 4.53 -24.02
CA LYS A 249 9.30 4.38 -25.47
C LYS A 249 10.06 3.10 -25.83
N THR A 250 11.11 2.75 -25.08
CA THR A 250 11.83 1.49 -25.29
C THR A 250 10.93 0.28 -25.03
N LEU A 251 10.07 0.34 -24.00
CA LEU A 251 9.09 -0.71 -23.74
C LEU A 251 8.10 -0.85 -24.89
N GLU A 252 7.60 0.24 -25.47
CA GLU A 252 6.74 0.20 -26.66
C GLU A 252 7.45 -0.48 -27.84
N LEU A 253 8.71 -0.10 -28.13
CA LEU A 253 9.49 -0.72 -29.20
C LEU A 253 9.74 -2.22 -28.98
N ILE A 254 9.97 -2.64 -27.73
CA ILE A 254 10.12 -4.07 -27.39
C ILE A 254 8.79 -4.80 -27.57
N TYR A 255 7.67 -4.17 -27.17
CA TYR A 255 6.35 -4.75 -27.34
C TYR A 255 6.00 -4.95 -28.82
N ASP A 256 6.28 -3.95 -29.66
CA ASP A 256 5.99 -4.04 -31.09
C ASP A 256 6.78 -5.18 -31.77
N LYS A 257 8.04 -5.40 -31.38
CA LYS A 257 8.81 -6.57 -31.84
C LYS A 257 8.14 -7.89 -31.47
N PHE A 258 7.53 -7.99 -30.28
CA PHE A 258 6.76 -9.18 -29.90
C PHE A 258 5.48 -9.39 -30.71
N ARG A 259 5.03 -8.43 -31.53
CA ARG A 259 3.87 -8.58 -32.42
C ARG A 259 4.27 -9.12 -33.79
N ASP A 260 5.51 -8.87 -34.20
CA ASP A 260 6.04 -9.27 -35.52
C ASP A 260 6.68 -10.69 -35.49
N ASP A 261 6.88 -11.26 -34.30
CA ASP A 261 7.30 -12.65 -34.05
C ASP A 261 6.10 -13.59 -33.77
#